data_AF-A0A017HFB2-F1
#
_entry.id   AF-A0A017HFB2-F1
#
_cell.length_a   1.000
_cell.length_b   1.000
_cell.length_c   1.000
_cell.angle_alpha   90.00
_cell.angle_beta   90.00
_cell.angle_gamma   90.00
#
_symmetry.space_group_name_H-M   'P 1'
#
loop_
_entity.id
_entity.type
_entity.pdbx_description
1 polymer ?
#
loop_
_entity_poly.entity_id
_entity_poly.type
_entity_poly.pdbx_seq_one_letter_code
_entity_poly.pdbx_strand_id
1 'polypeptide(L)'
;MAEPILLLTRPVPAARRFLAELEIAAGRHLQAVIAPLIRIDAVTPPRPAPDPAALILTSERGAEGAARMGYAGLPAWCVGPRTAQAARAAGLVPRDGGGTAETMLPAILAAPDAGPLLHLRGDHQRGDLVARLRAAGRDCAEAVVYAQTAQPLPPQGRALLDGAVPVIAPVFSPRSAALLAGCGPIAAPVAVVAISAAAARPFAAPGLTVSIAARPEASAMIEATLGAHAAFGSRDRCPPSGA
;
A
#
# COMPACT_ATOMS: atom_id res chain seq x y z
N MET A 1 23.23 22.98 1.83
CA MET A 1 21.93 22.58 2.40
C MET A 1 21.98 21.10 2.73
N ALA A 2 21.32 20.67 3.80
CA ALA A 2 21.24 19.25 4.17
C ALA A 2 20.39 18.48 3.16
N GLU A 3 20.82 17.27 2.81
CA GLU A 3 20.05 16.37 1.94
C GLU A 3 18.74 15.96 2.64
N PRO A 4 17.58 15.97 1.94
CA PRO A 4 16.33 15.52 2.53
C PRO A 4 16.38 14.03 2.91
N ILE A 5 15.71 13.67 4.01
CA ILE A 5 15.58 12.28 4.46
C ILE A 5 14.19 11.75 4.12
N LEU A 6 14.12 10.56 3.54
CA LEU A 6 12.86 9.86 3.28
C LEU A 6 12.28 9.27 4.57
N LEU A 7 11.03 9.60 4.90
CA LEU A 7 10.28 8.96 5.98
C LEU A 7 9.31 7.91 5.40
N LEU A 8 9.67 6.64 5.50
CA LEU A 8 8.89 5.54 4.93
C LEU A 8 8.01 4.88 6.00
N THR A 9 6.70 5.14 5.92
CA THR A 9 5.72 4.73 6.95
C THR A 9 4.96 3.43 6.64
N ARG A 10 5.26 2.79 5.50
CA ARG A 10 4.68 1.51 5.10
C ARG A 10 5.23 0.35 5.96
N PRO A 11 4.53 -0.81 6.02
CA PRO A 11 5.09 -2.02 6.59
C PRO A 11 6.49 -2.33 6.02
N VAL A 12 7.40 -2.80 6.87
CA VAL A 12 8.85 -2.92 6.56
C VAL A 12 9.14 -3.55 5.19
N PRO A 13 8.53 -4.68 4.79
CA PRO A 13 8.82 -5.28 3.48
C PRO A 13 8.45 -4.35 2.31
N ALA A 14 7.33 -3.64 2.42
CA ALA A 14 6.88 -2.71 1.38
C ALA A 14 7.71 -1.41 1.38
N ALA A 15 8.14 -0.92 2.55
CA ALA A 15 9.03 0.23 2.67
C ALA A 15 10.40 -0.05 2.04
N ARG A 16 11.01 -1.21 2.35
CA ARG A 16 12.31 -1.61 1.79
C ARG A 16 12.30 -1.75 0.27
N ARG A 17 11.26 -2.38 -0.29
CA ARG A 17 11.12 -2.49 -1.75
C ARG A 17 11.00 -1.13 -2.41
N PHE A 18 10.14 -0.27 -1.87
CA PHE A 18 9.96 1.06 -2.43
C PHE A 18 11.25 1.90 -2.34
N LEU A 19 12.02 1.77 -1.26
CA LEU A 19 13.35 2.39 -1.17
C LEU A 19 14.29 1.86 -2.25
N ALA A 20 14.37 0.54 -2.45
CA ALA A 20 15.21 -0.03 -3.49
C ALA A 20 14.80 0.44 -4.90
N GLU A 21 13.49 0.50 -5.20
CA GLU A 21 12.98 1.02 -6.47
C GLU A 21 13.33 2.51 -6.66
N LEU A 22 13.26 3.32 -5.60
CA LEU A 22 13.69 4.72 -5.62
C LEU A 22 15.20 4.85 -5.88
N GLU A 23 16.03 4.07 -5.19
CA GLU A 23 17.50 4.12 -5.34
C GLU A 23 17.94 3.67 -6.74
N ILE A 24 17.29 2.63 -7.30
CA ILE A 24 17.50 2.20 -8.68
C ILE A 24 17.15 3.34 -9.64
N ALA A 25 15.98 3.97 -9.49
CA ALA A 25 15.56 5.06 -10.35
C ALA A 25 16.43 6.33 -10.19
N ALA A 26 16.95 6.58 -8.99
CA ALA A 26 17.85 7.70 -8.71
C ALA A 26 19.31 7.44 -9.15
N GLY A 27 19.69 6.19 -9.39
CA GLY A 27 21.07 5.78 -9.66
C GLY A 27 22.02 5.94 -8.46
N ARG A 28 21.49 6.05 -7.24
CA ARG A 28 22.27 6.27 -6.01
C ARG A 28 21.48 5.90 -4.76
N HIS A 29 22.19 5.73 -3.64
CA HIS A 29 21.57 5.59 -2.33
C HIS A 29 20.88 6.89 -1.88
N LEU A 30 19.76 6.73 -1.19
CA LEU A 30 18.98 7.82 -0.61
C LEU A 30 18.91 7.65 0.91
N GLN A 31 19.07 8.75 1.65
CA GLN A 31 18.90 8.71 3.10
C GLN A 31 17.43 8.43 3.45
N ALA A 32 17.19 7.38 4.22
CA ALA A 32 15.84 6.96 4.57
C ALA A 32 15.72 6.43 6.00
N VAL A 33 14.61 6.78 6.65
CA VAL A 33 14.17 6.22 7.92
C VAL A 33 12.90 5.40 7.64
N ILE A 34 12.98 4.09 7.88
CA ILE A 34 11.82 3.20 7.85
C ILE A 34 11.15 3.26 9.22
N ALA A 35 9.95 3.84 9.28
CA ALA A 35 9.18 4.06 10.50
C ALA A 35 7.71 3.63 10.29
N PRO A 36 7.43 2.32 10.25
CA PRO A 36 6.10 1.81 9.93
C PRO A 36 5.06 2.31 10.94
N LEU A 37 3.94 2.82 10.44
CA LEU A 37 2.78 3.20 11.26
C LEU A 37 1.70 2.11 11.28
N ILE A 38 1.91 1.04 10.51
CA ILE A 38 1.00 -0.10 10.40
C ILE A 38 1.85 -1.37 10.46
N ARG A 39 1.46 -2.28 11.35
CA ARG A 39 1.91 -3.67 11.36
C ARG A 39 0.86 -4.56 10.72
N ILE A 40 1.33 -5.57 9.98
CA ILE A 40 0.48 -6.60 9.40
C ILE A 40 0.52 -7.79 10.36
N ASP A 41 -0.60 -8.06 11.02
CA ASP A 41 -0.76 -9.17 11.94
C ASP A 41 -1.45 -10.33 11.22
N ALA A 42 -0.85 -11.52 11.25
CA ALA A 42 -1.46 -12.70 10.64
C ALA A 42 -2.71 -13.12 11.43
N VAL A 43 -3.78 -13.45 10.71
CA VAL A 43 -5.02 -14.00 11.29
C VAL A 43 -5.32 -15.31 10.58
N THR A 44 -5.72 -16.32 11.34
CA THR A 44 -6.16 -17.61 10.79
C THR A 44 -7.57 -17.86 11.32
N PRO A 45 -8.62 -17.47 10.58
CA PRO A 45 -9.99 -17.74 11.00
C PRO A 45 -10.31 -19.24 10.82
N PRO A 46 -11.40 -19.73 11.45
CA PRO A 46 -11.94 -21.04 11.14
C PRO A 46 -12.22 -21.17 9.64
N ARG A 47 -12.02 -22.37 9.08
CA ARG A 47 -12.37 -22.63 7.68
C ARG A 47 -13.90 -22.57 7.53
N PRO A 48 -14.42 -21.82 6.54
CA PRO A 48 -15.85 -21.86 6.22
C PRO A 48 -16.24 -23.24 5.69
N ALA A 49 -17.50 -23.61 5.92
CA ALA A 49 -18.15 -24.75 5.29
C ALA A 49 -19.28 -24.23 4.38
N PRO A 50 -19.45 -24.76 3.14
CA PRO A 50 -18.60 -25.76 2.49
C PRO A 50 -17.19 -25.21 2.15
N ASP A 51 -16.26 -26.11 1.84
CA ASP A 51 -14.95 -25.72 1.31
C ASP A 51 -15.11 -24.96 -0.02
N PRO A 52 -14.30 -23.91 -0.26
CA PRO A 52 -14.37 -23.13 -1.49
C PRO A 52 -13.85 -23.91 -2.69
N ALA A 53 -14.51 -23.75 -3.83
CA ALA A 53 -14.04 -24.24 -5.12
C ALA A 53 -12.92 -23.37 -5.71
N ALA A 54 -12.89 -22.08 -5.36
CA ALA A 54 -11.80 -21.18 -5.73
C ALA A 54 -11.64 -20.04 -4.71
N LEU A 55 -10.41 -19.56 -4.60
CA LEU A 55 -10.06 -18.41 -3.79
C LEU A 55 -10.07 -17.12 -4.62
N ILE A 56 -10.35 -16.00 -3.96
CA ILE A 56 -10.14 -14.66 -4.49
C ILE A 56 -9.04 -14.00 -3.67
N LEU A 57 -8.01 -13.51 -4.34
CA LEU A 57 -6.83 -12.91 -3.72
C LEU A 57 -6.58 -11.52 -4.30
N THR A 58 -6.79 -10.50 -3.47
CA THR A 58 -6.54 -9.09 -3.81
C THR A 58 -5.24 -8.55 -3.24
N SER A 59 -4.43 -9.41 -2.61
CA SER A 59 -3.09 -9.06 -2.12
C SER A 59 -2.21 -10.30 -1.94
N GLU A 60 -0.90 -10.10 -1.93
CA GLU A 60 0.10 -11.11 -1.53
C GLU A 60 -0.22 -11.72 -0.15
N ARG A 61 -0.76 -10.92 0.77
CA ARG A 61 -1.13 -11.35 2.14
C ARG A 61 -2.33 -12.29 2.16
N GLY A 62 -3.22 -12.19 1.18
CA GLY A 62 -4.28 -13.17 0.96
C GLY A 62 -3.71 -14.56 0.63
N ALA A 63 -2.70 -14.63 -0.24
CA ALA A 63 -2.02 -15.89 -0.58
C ALA A 63 -1.31 -16.50 0.64
N GLU A 64 -0.62 -15.69 1.44
CA GLU A 64 -0.02 -16.16 2.69
C GLU A 64 -1.08 -16.69 3.68
N GLY A 65 -2.25 -16.04 3.73
CA GLY A 65 -3.39 -16.52 4.48
C GLY A 65 -3.91 -17.86 3.99
N ALA A 66 -3.97 -18.05 2.66
CA ALA A 66 -4.35 -19.32 2.06
C ALA A 66 -3.41 -20.47 2.44
N ALA A 67 -2.10 -20.19 2.44
CA ALA A 67 -1.08 -21.15 2.89
C ALA A 67 -1.29 -21.54 4.35
N ARG A 68 -1.46 -20.57 5.25
CA ARG A 68 -1.75 -20.83 6.69
C ARG A 68 -3.04 -21.60 6.90
N MET A 69 -4.06 -21.30 6.11
CA MET A 69 -5.33 -22.02 6.19
C MET A 69 -5.25 -23.40 5.56
N GLY A 70 -4.25 -23.73 4.73
CA GLY A 70 -4.03 -25.04 4.13
C GLY A 70 -4.82 -25.29 2.83
N TYR A 71 -4.97 -24.27 1.99
CA TYR A 71 -5.72 -24.33 0.73
C TYR A 71 -4.89 -24.72 -0.50
N ALA A 72 -3.77 -25.41 -0.32
CA ALA A 72 -2.91 -25.83 -1.43
C ALA A 72 -3.70 -26.61 -2.50
N GLY A 73 -3.35 -26.41 -3.78
CA GLY A 73 -4.00 -27.01 -4.94
C GLY A 73 -5.26 -26.28 -5.43
N LEU A 74 -5.86 -25.38 -4.64
CA LEU A 74 -7.04 -24.65 -5.08
C LEU A 74 -6.73 -23.62 -6.18
N PRO A 75 -7.66 -23.41 -7.14
CA PRO A 75 -7.63 -22.26 -8.02
C PRO A 75 -7.73 -20.94 -7.23
N ALA A 76 -7.01 -19.91 -7.66
CA ALA A 76 -7.01 -18.61 -7.01
C ALA A 76 -7.04 -17.46 -8.02
N TRP A 77 -8.13 -16.69 -8.06
CA TRP A 77 -8.21 -15.44 -8.81
C TRP A 77 -7.31 -14.40 -8.19
N CYS A 78 -6.28 -13.98 -8.93
CA CYS A 78 -5.25 -13.08 -8.43
C CYS A 78 -5.41 -11.71 -9.07
N VAL A 79 -5.47 -10.66 -8.25
CA VAL A 79 -5.66 -9.29 -8.77
C VAL A 79 -4.54 -8.81 -9.68
N GLY A 80 -3.34 -9.36 -9.55
CA GLY A 80 -2.25 -9.02 -10.45
C GLY A 80 -1.03 -9.91 -10.27
N PRO A 81 0.05 -9.64 -11.03
CA PRO A 81 1.21 -10.53 -11.14
C PRO A 81 1.86 -10.86 -9.80
N ARG A 82 1.99 -9.89 -8.89
CA ARG A 82 2.56 -10.11 -7.55
C ARG A 82 1.73 -11.05 -6.70
N THR A 83 0.41 -10.88 -6.73
CA THR A 83 -0.51 -11.78 -6.02
C THR A 83 -0.48 -13.18 -6.63
N ALA A 84 -0.40 -13.30 -7.96
CA ALA A 84 -0.26 -14.58 -8.64
C ALA A 84 1.07 -15.29 -8.27
N GLN A 85 2.17 -14.54 -8.15
CA GLN A 85 3.45 -15.09 -7.69
C GLN A 85 3.36 -15.59 -6.25
N ALA A 86 2.77 -14.81 -5.34
CA ALA A 86 2.56 -15.23 -3.96
C ALA A 86 1.63 -16.45 -3.86
N ALA A 87 0.60 -16.53 -4.72
CA ALA A 87 -0.30 -17.68 -4.80
C ALA A 87 0.45 -18.96 -5.22
N ARG A 88 1.34 -18.88 -6.23
CA ARG A 88 2.20 -20.03 -6.60
C ARG A 88 3.10 -20.47 -5.44
N ALA A 89 3.72 -19.51 -4.75
CA ALA A 89 4.56 -19.80 -3.59
C ALA A 89 3.76 -20.45 -2.43
N ALA A 90 2.46 -20.17 -2.34
CA ALA A 90 1.53 -20.79 -1.40
C ALA A 90 0.98 -22.16 -1.88
N GLY A 91 1.41 -22.67 -3.04
CA GLY A 91 0.93 -23.94 -3.60
C GLY A 91 -0.45 -23.85 -4.26
N LEU A 92 -0.93 -22.66 -4.59
CA LEU A 92 -2.21 -22.45 -5.29
C LEU A 92 -2.02 -22.45 -6.82
N VAL A 93 -3.14 -22.59 -7.54
CA VAL A 93 -3.19 -22.49 -9.00
C VAL A 93 -3.73 -21.10 -9.40
N PRO A 94 -2.86 -20.11 -9.70
CA PRO A 94 -3.32 -18.75 -9.96
C PRO A 94 -4.07 -18.63 -11.29
N ARG A 95 -5.13 -17.83 -11.28
CA ARG A 95 -5.89 -17.34 -12.43
C ARG A 95 -5.79 -15.83 -12.51
N ASP A 96 -5.80 -15.28 -13.72
CA ASP A 96 -5.72 -13.84 -13.92
C ASP A 96 -7.03 -13.14 -13.57
N GLY A 97 -6.99 -12.14 -12.69
CA GLY A 97 -8.10 -11.26 -12.32
C GLY A 97 -8.06 -9.89 -13.00
N GLY A 98 -7.14 -9.64 -13.93
CA GLY A 98 -7.16 -8.46 -14.81
C GLY A 98 -6.64 -7.15 -14.19
N GLY A 99 -5.97 -7.17 -13.04
CA GLY A 99 -5.27 -6.01 -12.49
C GLY A 99 -5.97 -5.31 -11.32
N THR A 100 -7.31 -5.37 -11.25
CA THR A 100 -8.14 -4.61 -10.29
C THR A 100 -9.32 -5.43 -9.78
N ALA A 101 -10.01 -4.95 -8.74
CA ALA A 101 -11.26 -5.60 -8.29
C ALA A 101 -12.37 -5.44 -9.34
N GLU A 102 -12.36 -4.33 -10.07
CA GLU A 102 -13.29 -3.97 -11.12
C GLU A 102 -13.17 -4.88 -12.33
N THR A 103 -11.95 -5.23 -12.73
CA THR A 103 -11.67 -6.19 -13.82
C THR A 103 -11.84 -7.64 -13.38
N MET A 104 -11.66 -7.92 -12.08
CA MET A 104 -11.75 -9.28 -11.55
C MET A 104 -13.19 -9.80 -11.53
N LEU A 105 -14.17 -8.92 -11.24
CA LEU A 105 -15.57 -9.30 -11.25
C LEU A 105 -16.02 -9.94 -12.58
N PRO A 106 -15.89 -9.29 -13.76
CA PRO A 106 -16.31 -9.90 -15.02
C PRO A 106 -15.50 -11.16 -15.36
N ALA A 107 -14.22 -11.24 -15.00
CA ALA A 107 -13.41 -12.44 -15.22
C ALA A 107 -13.94 -13.65 -14.43
N ILE A 108 -14.34 -13.44 -13.17
CA ILE A 108 -14.97 -14.49 -12.34
C ILE A 108 -16.33 -14.88 -12.92
N LEU A 109 -17.15 -13.90 -13.32
CA LEU A 109 -18.50 -14.17 -13.83
C LEU A 109 -18.50 -14.91 -15.17
N ALA A 110 -17.49 -14.70 -16.01
CA ALA A 110 -17.34 -15.42 -17.28
C ALA A 110 -16.82 -16.85 -17.11
N ALA A 111 -16.28 -17.21 -15.95
CA ALA A 111 -15.75 -18.54 -15.71
C ALA A 111 -16.89 -19.56 -15.51
N PRO A 112 -16.78 -20.77 -16.11
CA PRO A 112 -17.82 -21.79 -16.05
C PRO A 112 -17.99 -22.41 -14.65
N ASP A 113 -16.99 -22.25 -13.76
CA ASP A 113 -17.02 -22.83 -12.42
C ASP A 113 -18.10 -22.17 -11.55
N ALA A 114 -19.06 -22.95 -11.05
CA ALA A 114 -20.19 -22.48 -10.25
C ALA A 114 -20.06 -22.76 -8.74
N GLY A 115 -18.88 -23.16 -8.26
CA GLY A 115 -18.68 -23.51 -6.85
C GLY A 115 -18.48 -22.30 -5.90
N PRO A 116 -18.56 -22.53 -4.57
CA PRO A 116 -18.39 -21.48 -3.57
C PRO A 116 -17.04 -20.78 -3.69
N LEU A 117 -17.05 -19.44 -3.67
CA LEU A 117 -15.85 -18.62 -3.70
C LEU A 117 -15.48 -18.14 -2.30
N LEU A 118 -14.19 -18.01 -2.01
CA LEU A 118 -13.73 -17.40 -0.75
C LEU A 118 -12.73 -16.28 -1.00
N HIS A 119 -13.10 -15.06 -0.64
CA HIS A 119 -12.19 -13.92 -0.66
C HIS A 119 -11.36 -13.84 0.62
N LEU A 120 -10.07 -14.10 0.50
CA LEU A 120 -9.11 -13.95 1.58
C LEU A 120 -8.56 -12.52 1.59
N ARG A 121 -8.92 -11.76 2.63
CA ARG A 121 -8.70 -10.32 2.69
C ARG A 121 -8.11 -9.85 4.02
N GLY A 122 -7.73 -8.58 4.05
CA GLY A 122 -7.43 -7.87 5.28
C GLY A 122 -8.69 -7.41 5.99
N ASP A 123 -8.57 -7.10 7.28
CA ASP A 123 -9.62 -6.47 8.09
C ASP A 123 -10.13 -5.14 7.51
N HIS A 124 -9.26 -4.41 6.81
CA HIS A 124 -9.59 -3.19 6.08
C HIS A 124 -9.65 -3.46 4.58
N GLN A 125 -10.82 -3.20 3.96
CA GLN A 125 -11.01 -3.33 2.52
C GLN A 125 -11.46 -2.03 1.86
N ARG A 126 -11.19 -1.94 0.56
CA ARG A 126 -11.83 -0.99 -0.35
C ARG A 126 -12.66 -1.79 -1.36
N GLY A 127 -13.88 -1.33 -1.61
CA GLY A 127 -14.81 -1.98 -2.51
C GLY A 127 -15.68 -3.04 -1.84
N ASP A 128 -16.55 -3.62 -2.66
CA ASP A 128 -17.69 -4.47 -2.30
C ASP A 128 -17.74 -5.73 -3.19
N LEU A 129 -16.57 -6.21 -3.64
CA LEU A 129 -16.43 -7.32 -4.61
C LEU A 129 -17.30 -8.54 -4.25
N VAL A 130 -17.29 -8.96 -2.98
CA VAL A 130 -18.07 -10.09 -2.48
C VAL A 130 -19.58 -9.82 -2.59
N ALA A 131 -20.03 -8.62 -2.21
CA ALA A 131 -21.43 -8.23 -2.32
C ALA A 131 -21.89 -8.18 -3.79
N ARG A 132 -21.04 -7.67 -4.70
CA ARG A 132 -21.31 -7.64 -6.15
C ARG A 132 -21.35 -9.03 -6.77
N LEU A 133 -20.45 -9.93 -6.35
CA LEU A 133 -20.47 -11.33 -6.79
C LEU A 133 -21.76 -12.02 -6.34
N ARG A 134 -22.17 -11.84 -5.08
CA ARG A 134 -23.45 -12.35 -4.55
C ARG A 134 -24.65 -11.80 -5.32
N ALA A 135 -24.67 -10.49 -5.59
CA ALA A 135 -25.74 -9.86 -6.36
C ALA A 135 -25.82 -10.39 -7.80
N ALA A 136 -24.70 -10.86 -8.37
CA ALA A 136 -24.62 -11.51 -9.67
C ALA A 136 -24.84 -13.03 -9.61
N GLY A 137 -25.33 -13.58 -8.50
CA GLY A 137 -25.70 -14.99 -8.36
C GLY A 137 -24.54 -15.93 -8.02
N ARG A 138 -23.37 -15.43 -7.64
CA ARG A 138 -22.23 -16.25 -7.21
C ARG A 138 -22.26 -16.47 -5.71
N ASP A 139 -22.14 -17.73 -5.29
CA ASP A 139 -21.83 -18.03 -3.89
C ASP A 139 -20.41 -17.57 -3.57
N CYS A 140 -20.29 -16.59 -2.69
CA CYS A 140 -19.01 -15.98 -2.32
C CYS A 140 -19.02 -15.60 -0.85
N ALA A 141 -18.07 -16.13 -0.08
CA ALA A 141 -17.77 -15.75 1.29
C ALA A 141 -16.49 -14.90 1.35
N GLU A 142 -16.24 -14.31 2.52
CA GLU A 142 -14.99 -13.62 2.82
C GLU A 142 -14.42 -14.06 4.16
N ALA A 143 -13.10 -14.04 4.27
CA ALA A 143 -12.39 -14.34 5.50
C ALA A 143 -11.23 -13.35 5.70
N VAL A 144 -11.13 -12.81 6.92
CA VAL A 144 -10.02 -11.94 7.32
C VAL A 144 -8.83 -12.80 7.69
N VAL A 145 -7.78 -12.76 6.88
CA VAL A 145 -6.55 -13.55 7.08
C VAL A 145 -5.33 -12.72 7.50
N TYR A 146 -5.51 -11.40 7.59
CA TYR A 146 -4.56 -10.51 8.23
C TYR A 146 -5.26 -9.25 8.76
N ALA A 147 -4.76 -8.71 9.85
CA ALA A 147 -5.17 -7.42 10.38
C ALA A 147 -4.09 -6.37 10.10
N GLN A 148 -4.53 -5.13 9.91
CA GLN A 148 -3.65 -3.98 9.83
C GLN A 148 -3.76 -3.19 11.13
N THR A 149 -2.80 -3.39 12.03
CA THR A 149 -2.79 -2.76 13.36
C THR A 149 -2.00 -1.48 13.30
N ALA A 150 -2.62 -0.36 13.68
CA ALA A 150 -1.94 0.91 13.81
C ALA A 150 -0.86 0.84 14.90
N GLN A 151 0.24 1.56 14.70
CA GLN A 151 1.35 1.62 15.65
C GLN A 151 1.77 3.07 15.87
N PRO A 152 2.29 3.39 17.08
CA PRO A 152 2.88 4.70 17.31
C PRO A 152 4.10 4.91 16.40
N LEU A 153 4.39 6.17 16.06
CA LEU A 153 5.60 6.54 15.36
C LEU A 153 6.83 6.10 16.18
N PRO A 154 7.74 5.26 15.64
CA PRO A 154 8.91 4.82 16.38
C PRO A 154 9.87 6.00 16.64
N PRO A 155 10.76 5.90 17.67
CA PRO A 155 11.61 7.01 18.11
C PRO A 155 12.43 7.67 16.98
N GLN A 156 12.97 6.87 16.05
CA GLN A 156 13.72 7.37 14.89
C GLN A 156 12.87 8.22 13.93
N GLY A 157 11.59 7.88 13.76
CA GLY A 157 10.66 8.69 12.96
C GLY A 157 10.28 9.97 13.68
N ARG A 158 10.07 9.90 15.02
CA ARG A 158 9.78 11.07 15.86
C ARG A 158 10.93 12.07 15.85
N ALA A 159 12.16 11.60 16.06
CA ALA A 159 13.36 12.43 16.00
C ALA A 159 13.50 13.16 14.65
N LEU A 160 13.12 12.50 13.56
CA LEU A 160 13.14 13.11 12.23
C LEU A 160 12.09 14.23 12.09
N LEU A 161 10.86 14.02 12.59
CA LEU A 161 9.79 15.02 12.55
C LEU A 161 10.00 16.19 13.54
N ASP A 162 10.76 15.98 14.62
CA ASP A 162 11.18 17.02 15.57
C ASP A 162 12.41 17.83 15.11
N GLY A 163 13.12 17.33 14.09
CA GLY A 163 14.35 17.94 13.60
C GLY A 163 14.14 19.15 12.70
N ALA A 164 15.24 19.67 12.16
CA ALA A 164 15.25 20.75 11.16
C ALA A 164 15.62 20.27 9.75
N VAL A 165 16.03 19.00 9.59
CA VAL A 165 16.39 18.42 8.29
C VAL A 165 15.12 18.22 7.47
N PRO A 166 15.09 18.62 6.18
CA PRO A 166 13.93 18.39 5.32
C PRO A 166 13.53 16.92 5.23
N VAL A 167 12.24 16.65 5.26
CA VAL A 167 11.67 15.29 5.24
C VAL A 167 10.75 15.11 4.05
N ILE A 168 10.87 13.98 3.38
CA ILE A 168 9.96 13.59 2.30
C ILE A 168 9.19 12.35 2.74
N ALA A 169 7.87 12.48 2.83
CA ALA A 169 7.00 11.45 3.37
C ALA A 169 6.01 10.95 2.29
N PRO A 170 6.37 9.90 1.53
CA PRO A 170 5.45 9.30 0.57
C PRO A 170 4.36 8.46 1.29
N VAL A 171 3.09 8.71 0.96
CA VAL A 171 1.91 8.06 1.57
C VAL A 171 1.04 7.35 0.53
N PHE A 172 0.76 6.07 0.77
CA PHE A 172 0.17 5.14 -0.21
C PHE A 172 -1.31 4.81 0.04
N SER A 173 -1.91 5.42 1.05
CA SER A 173 -3.34 5.25 1.34
C SER A 173 -3.84 6.37 2.25
N PRO A 174 -5.15 6.67 2.27
CA PRO A 174 -5.71 7.61 3.24
C PRO A 174 -5.50 7.19 4.69
N ARG A 175 -5.46 5.88 4.96
CA ARG A 175 -5.22 5.38 6.31
C ARG A 175 -3.80 5.70 6.80
N SER A 176 -2.78 5.37 5.99
CA SER A 176 -1.40 5.74 6.33
C SER A 176 -1.20 7.24 6.43
N ALA A 177 -1.89 8.01 5.58
CA ALA A 177 -1.86 9.46 5.62
C ALA A 177 -2.48 10.00 6.93
N ALA A 178 -3.64 9.50 7.34
CA ALA A 178 -4.28 9.90 8.59
C ALA A 178 -3.42 9.57 9.82
N LEU A 179 -2.77 8.39 9.83
CA LEU A 179 -1.86 8.01 10.91
C LEU A 179 -0.66 8.96 11.00
N LEU A 180 -0.04 9.30 9.85
CA LEU A 180 1.08 10.22 9.83
C LEU A 180 0.66 11.65 10.21
N ALA A 181 -0.48 12.13 9.72
CA ALA A 181 -1.02 13.44 10.09
C ALA A 181 -1.31 13.53 11.61
N GLY A 182 -1.72 12.42 12.22
CA GLY A 182 -1.93 12.30 13.66
C GLY A 182 -0.63 12.25 14.49
N CYS A 183 0.55 12.21 13.87
CA CYS A 183 1.84 12.23 14.57
C CYS A 183 2.30 13.66 14.95
N GLY A 184 1.46 14.69 14.77
CA GLY A 184 1.80 16.07 15.11
C GLY A 184 2.11 16.27 16.61
N PRO A 185 2.78 17.38 16.99
CA PRO A 185 3.27 18.46 16.11
C PRO A 185 4.47 18.02 15.25
N ILE A 186 4.68 18.68 14.11
CA ILE A 186 5.79 18.43 13.19
C ILE A 186 6.60 19.73 13.10
N ALA A 187 7.88 19.69 13.45
CA ALA A 187 8.79 20.84 13.41
C ALA A 187 9.61 20.89 12.11
N ALA A 188 9.94 19.71 11.56
CA ALA A 188 10.74 19.62 10.34
C ALA A 188 10.00 20.19 9.11
N PRO A 189 10.72 20.73 8.11
CA PRO A 189 10.14 21.03 6.80
C PRO A 189 9.75 19.73 6.10
N VAL A 190 8.45 19.46 5.92
CA VAL A 190 7.97 18.21 5.33
C VAL A 190 7.29 18.43 3.97
N ALA A 191 7.69 17.64 2.96
CA ALA A 191 6.86 17.41 1.79
C ALA A 191 6.22 16.02 1.83
N VAL A 192 4.90 15.98 1.74
CA VAL A 192 4.12 14.76 1.59
C VAL A 192 3.89 14.49 0.11
N VAL A 193 4.15 13.26 -0.31
CA VAL A 193 3.85 12.78 -1.67
C VAL A 193 2.74 11.75 -1.56
N ALA A 194 1.54 12.08 -2.01
CA ALA A 194 0.35 11.25 -1.84
C ALA A 194 0.01 10.48 -3.13
N ILE A 195 -0.36 9.20 -3.00
CA ILE A 195 -0.78 8.38 -4.15
C ILE A 195 -2.11 8.81 -4.78
N SER A 196 -2.92 9.58 -4.05
CA SER A 196 -4.23 10.06 -4.50
C SER A 196 -4.69 11.26 -3.69
N ALA A 197 -5.67 12.01 -4.22
CA ALA A 197 -6.32 13.11 -3.50
C ALA A 197 -6.87 12.68 -2.13
N ALA A 198 -7.44 11.48 -2.01
CA ALA A 198 -7.93 10.96 -0.75
C ALA A 198 -6.80 10.78 0.29
N ALA A 199 -5.59 10.44 -0.15
CA ALA A 199 -4.42 10.33 0.73
C ALA A 199 -3.76 11.68 1.04
N ALA A 200 -4.01 12.72 0.24
CA ALA A 200 -3.55 14.08 0.52
C ALA A 200 -4.43 14.80 1.56
N ARG A 201 -5.73 14.50 1.60
CA ARG A 201 -6.72 15.18 2.47
C ARG A 201 -6.30 15.37 3.94
N PRO A 202 -5.69 14.39 4.63
CA PRO A 202 -5.30 14.58 6.03
C PRO A 202 -4.28 15.69 6.28
N PHE A 203 -3.59 16.16 5.24
CA PHE A 203 -2.52 17.16 5.32
C PHE A 203 -2.95 18.54 4.82
N ALA A 204 -4.25 18.84 4.77
CA ALA A 204 -4.76 20.14 4.35
C ALA A 204 -4.41 21.31 5.29
N ALA A 205 -3.70 21.06 6.39
CA ALA A 205 -3.26 22.07 7.33
C ALA A 205 -2.14 22.96 6.77
N PRO A 206 -2.05 24.25 7.17
CA PRO A 206 -0.99 25.16 6.74
C PRO A 206 0.41 24.64 7.11
N GLY A 207 1.40 24.86 6.24
CA GLY A 207 2.82 24.61 6.52
C GLY A 207 3.42 23.33 5.91
N LEU A 208 2.60 22.42 5.38
CA LEU A 208 3.07 21.22 4.68
C LEU A 208 3.03 21.43 3.16
N THR A 209 4.10 21.03 2.47
CA THR A 209 4.05 20.89 1.00
C THR A 209 3.40 19.54 0.68
N VAL A 210 2.26 19.52 -0.03
CA VAL A 210 1.60 18.26 -0.40
C VAL A 210 1.53 18.17 -1.92
N SER A 211 2.07 17.10 -2.49
CA SER A 211 1.92 16.77 -3.91
C SER A 211 1.16 15.45 -4.06
N ILE A 212 0.50 15.29 -5.21
CA ILE A 212 -0.21 14.07 -5.57
C ILE A 212 0.48 13.47 -6.79
N ALA A 213 0.80 12.17 -6.74
CA ALA A 213 1.34 11.45 -7.89
C ALA A 213 0.34 11.50 -9.06
N ALA A 214 0.86 11.61 -10.29
CA ALA A 214 0.02 11.75 -11.48
C ALA A 214 -0.95 10.58 -11.70
N ARG A 215 -0.57 9.38 -11.22
CA ARG A 215 -1.34 8.14 -11.29
C ARG A 215 -1.20 7.37 -9.98
N PRO A 216 -2.20 6.58 -9.56
CA PRO A 216 -2.17 5.85 -8.29
C PRO A 216 -1.36 4.54 -8.38
N GLU A 217 -0.13 4.62 -8.91
CA GLU A 217 0.75 3.49 -9.18
C GLU A 217 2.17 3.72 -8.65
N ALA A 218 2.96 2.64 -8.58
CA ALA A 218 4.30 2.69 -8.00
C ALA A 218 5.27 3.60 -8.78
N SER A 219 5.30 3.50 -10.11
CA SER A 219 6.14 4.33 -10.98
C SER A 219 5.89 5.84 -10.79
N ALA A 220 4.62 6.25 -10.83
CA ALA A 220 4.26 7.65 -10.61
C ALA A 220 4.59 8.14 -9.19
N MET A 221 4.51 7.25 -8.19
CA MET A 221 4.95 7.56 -6.82
C MET A 221 6.47 7.74 -6.72
N ILE A 222 7.26 6.93 -7.44
CA ILE A 222 8.71 7.06 -7.52
C ILE A 222 9.07 8.40 -8.15
N GLU A 223 8.52 8.71 -9.33
CA GLU A 223 8.74 9.97 -10.04
C GLU A 223 8.42 11.19 -9.15
N ALA A 224 7.25 11.20 -8.51
CA ALA A 224 6.83 12.30 -7.65
C ALA A 224 7.70 12.44 -6.39
N THR A 225 8.15 11.31 -5.82
CA THR A 225 9.04 11.32 -4.64
C THR A 225 10.42 11.86 -5.00
N LEU A 226 10.99 11.43 -6.12
CA LEU A 226 12.27 11.96 -6.61
C LEU A 226 12.17 13.44 -7.01
N GLY A 227 11.04 13.86 -7.61
CA GLY A 227 10.76 15.26 -7.90
C GLY A 227 10.72 16.13 -6.64
N ALA A 228 10.04 15.67 -5.59
CA ALA A 228 10.04 16.34 -4.28
C ALA A 228 11.46 16.39 -3.67
N HIS A 229 12.24 15.31 -3.85
CA HIS A 229 13.62 15.23 -3.39
C HIS A 229 14.56 16.22 -4.08
N ALA A 230 14.39 16.42 -5.39
CA ALA A 230 15.16 17.42 -6.12
C ALA A 230 14.74 18.86 -5.75
N ALA A 231 13.44 19.09 -5.54
CA ALA A 231 12.90 20.44 -5.30
C ALA A 231 13.36 21.08 -3.98
N PHE A 232 13.55 20.29 -2.92
CA PHE A 232 14.09 20.84 -1.66
C PHE A 232 15.52 21.37 -1.81
N GLY A 233 16.30 20.87 -2.78
CA GLY A 233 17.64 21.38 -3.08
C GLY A 233 17.67 22.63 -3.97
N SER A 234 16.54 23.07 -4.53
CA SER A 234 16.48 24.17 -5.53
C SER A 234 15.70 25.40 -5.10
N ARG A 235 14.90 25.34 -4.01
CA ARG A 235 14.03 26.44 -3.55
C ARG A 235 14.75 27.69 -3.02
N ASP A 236 16.07 27.65 -2.82
CA ASP A 236 16.89 28.81 -2.41
C ASP A 236 17.65 29.52 -3.56
N ARG A 237 17.36 29.22 -4.83
CA ARG A 237 17.96 29.94 -5.98
C ARG A 237 17.17 31.17 -6.43
N CYS A 238 16.50 31.86 -5.53
CA CYS A 238 16.03 33.21 -5.83
C CYS A 238 17.21 34.17 -5.58
N PRO A 239 17.77 34.86 -6.60
CA PRO A 239 18.73 35.92 -6.33
C PRO A 239 18.02 37.01 -5.51
N PRO A 240 18.69 37.68 -4.56
CA PRO A 240 18.10 38.84 -3.92
C PRO A 240 17.71 39.83 -5.02
N SER A 241 16.43 40.17 -5.05
CA SER A 241 15.90 41.28 -5.84
C SER A 241 16.76 42.51 -5.60
N GLY A 242 17.21 43.11 -6.69
CA GLY A 242 18.27 44.12 -6.73
C GLY A 242 18.09 45.30 -5.77
N ALA A 243 19.26 45.85 -5.42
CA ALA A 243 19.42 47.23 -4.98
C ALA A 243 19.52 48.15 -6.20
#